data_AF-A0AAD5JS69-F1
#
_entry.id   AF-A0AAD5JS69-F1
#
_cell.length_a   1.000
_cell.length_b   1.000
_cell.length_c   1.000
_cell.angle_alpha   90.00
_cell.angle_beta   90.00
_cell.angle_gamma   90.00
#
_symmetry.space_group_name_H-M   'P 1'
#
loop_
_entity.id
_entity.type
_entity.pdbx_description
1 polymer ?
#
loop_
_entity_poly.entity_id
_entity_poly.type
_entity_poly.pdbx_seq_one_letter_code
_entity_poly.pdbx_strand_id
1 'polypeptide(L)'
;MLSSSVIIYLVSLISLLCAVTLAAPLKLQQQQEQDDWPLSNAVMMRDTIEGFYETVVDDVLSAHTEDLLVMLTHSPRNKKLKLLQSQATTLRGSPLQDGCLVKMPGYIGNQLHQLNARVFGAIRGIVGEALPAVWPDYDALESTMMTTESPPPVPQHQVASALYSLNLAVGHRLTQVFEDFDLLDRLRHDLAACDQAIADTVQEDSTLTMKSTTKMTMTDYIINTGHRFIHRLFWTRGCGKFDNDTRFLETWLRTARADLRSELESRVGDLIMTIYNDLYNEEFSNDF
;
A
#
# COMPACT_ATOMS: atom_id res chain seq x y z
N MET A 1 -1.05 -60.85 11.89
CA MET A 1 -0.14 -60.37 10.84
C MET A 1 -0.98 -59.67 9.79
N LEU A 2 -1.08 -58.34 9.87
CA LEU A 2 -1.77 -57.52 8.88
C LEU A 2 -0.85 -57.36 7.66
N SER A 3 -1.35 -57.63 6.46
CA SER A 3 -0.56 -57.61 5.23
C SER A 3 -0.09 -56.18 4.92
N SER A 4 1.13 -56.05 4.42
CA SER A 4 1.76 -54.76 4.11
C SER A 4 0.94 -53.88 3.17
N SER A 5 0.04 -54.47 2.40
CA SER A 5 -0.90 -53.75 1.54
C SER A 5 -1.88 -52.89 2.35
N VAL A 6 -2.35 -53.34 3.51
CA VAL A 6 -3.31 -52.60 4.34
C VAL A 6 -2.70 -51.33 4.92
N ILE A 7 -1.40 -51.37 5.24
CA ILE A 7 -0.67 -50.23 5.80
C ILE A 7 -0.50 -49.12 4.75
N ILE A 8 -0.24 -49.49 3.49
CA ILE A 8 -0.08 -48.51 2.40
C ILE A 8 -1.39 -47.79 2.10
N TYR A 9 -2.53 -48.50 2.10
CA TYR A 9 -3.84 -47.86 1.92
C TYR A 9 -4.19 -46.92 3.07
N LEU A 10 -3.86 -47.28 4.32
CA LEU A 10 -4.11 -46.43 5.49
C LEU A 10 -3.31 -45.14 5.47
N VAL A 11 -2.02 -45.20 5.10
CA VAL A 11 -1.17 -43.99 4.98
C VAL A 11 -1.67 -43.09 3.85
N SER A 12 -2.05 -43.66 2.70
CA SER A 12 -2.61 -42.88 1.59
C SER A 12 -3.96 -42.24 1.94
N LEU A 13 -4.80 -42.91 2.73
CA LEU A 13 -6.10 -42.37 3.14
C LEU A 13 -5.95 -41.23 4.16
N ILE A 14 -4.96 -41.32 5.06
CA ILE A 14 -4.63 -40.25 6.03
C ILE A 14 -4.06 -39.03 5.30
N SER A 15 -3.16 -39.22 4.33
CA SER A 15 -2.64 -38.10 3.52
C SER A 15 -3.72 -37.43 2.68
N LEU A 16 -4.69 -38.19 2.16
CA LEU A 16 -5.82 -37.63 1.43
C LEU A 16 -6.78 -36.86 2.36
N LEU A 17 -7.03 -37.35 3.58
CA LEU A 17 -7.84 -36.64 4.57
C LEU A 17 -7.19 -35.32 5.02
N CYS A 18 -5.87 -35.28 5.22
CA CYS A 18 -5.16 -34.04 5.55
C CYS A 18 -5.20 -33.00 4.42
N ALA A 19 -5.19 -33.43 3.15
CA ALA A 19 -5.29 -32.53 2.00
C ALA A 19 -6.71 -31.94 1.85
N VAL A 20 -7.75 -32.69 2.17
CA VAL A 20 -9.14 -32.22 2.07
C VAL A 20 -9.50 -31.24 3.20
N THR A 21 -8.87 -31.33 4.37
CA THR A 21 -9.05 -30.33 5.45
C THR A 21 -8.32 -29.01 5.21
N LEU A 22 -7.35 -28.96 4.29
CA LEU A 22 -6.60 -27.74 3.94
C LEU A 22 -7.14 -27.01 2.69
N ALA A 23 -8.10 -27.60 2.00
CA ALA A 23 -8.77 -27.02 0.83
C ALA A 23 -10.24 -26.64 1.10
N ALA A 24 -10.69 -26.71 2.34
CA ALA A 24 -11.89 -25.99 2.72
C ALA A 24 -11.55 -24.50 2.67
N PRO A 25 -12.28 -23.66 1.90
CA PRO A 25 -12.16 -22.23 2.10
C PRO A 25 -12.51 -22.01 3.58
N LEU A 26 -11.53 -21.58 4.36
CA LEU A 26 -11.81 -20.69 5.47
C LEU A 26 -12.55 -19.52 4.82
N LYS A 27 -13.87 -19.66 4.71
CA LYS A 27 -14.75 -18.56 5.10
C LYS A 27 -14.26 -18.25 6.50
N LEU A 28 -13.28 -17.34 6.57
CA LEU A 28 -13.22 -16.40 7.64
C LEU A 28 -14.67 -16.00 7.77
N GLN A 29 -15.28 -16.49 8.83
CA GLN A 29 -16.40 -15.84 9.44
C GLN A 29 -15.80 -14.48 9.83
N GLN A 30 -15.71 -13.56 8.84
CA GLN A 30 -16.16 -12.21 9.01
C GLN A 30 -17.60 -12.36 9.50
N GLN A 31 -17.72 -12.77 10.76
CA GLN A 31 -18.59 -12.10 11.68
C GLN A 31 -18.02 -10.69 11.75
N GLN A 32 -18.27 -9.96 10.66
CA GLN A 32 -18.56 -8.56 10.72
C GLN A 32 -19.82 -8.57 11.58
N GLU A 33 -19.62 -8.65 12.91
CA GLU A 33 -20.37 -7.80 13.81
C GLU A 33 -20.18 -6.42 13.20
N GLN A 34 -21.07 -6.15 12.26
CA GLN A 34 -21.53 -4.83 11.97
C GLN A 34 -22.15 -4.43 13.29
N ASP A 35 -21.29 -4.02 14.22
CA ASP A 35 -21.67 -3.18 15.32
C ASP A 35 -22.49 -2.10 14.64
N ASP A 36 -23.79 -2.14 14.88
CA ASP A 36 -24.72 -1.08 14.56
C ASP A 36 -24.25 0.10 15.40
N TRP A 37 -23.17 0.75 14.95
CA TRP A 37 -22.83 2.09 15.35
C TRP A 37 -24.11 2.89 15.09
N PRO A 38 -24.67 3.55 16.10
CA PRO A 38 -25.82 4.40 15.87
C PRO A 38 -25.47 5.32 14.69
N LEU A 39 -26.39 5.43 13.73
CA LEU A 39 -26.26 6.18 12.47
C LEU A 39 -25.98 7.71 12.65
N SER A 40 -25.57 8.13 13.84
CA SER A 40 -25.50 9.49 14.35
C SER A 40 -24.03 9.81 14.67
N ASN A 41 -23.42 10.69 13.88
CA ASN A 41 -22.11 11.34 14.08
C ASN A 41 -20.84 10.46 14.11
N ALA A 42 -20.85 9.29 14.76
CA ALA A 42 -19.69 8.40 14.84
C ALA A 42 -19.26 7.85 13.47
N VAL A 43 -20.23 7.51 12.62
CA VAL A 43 -19.95 7.05 11.25
C VAL A 43 -19.34 8.17 10.40
N MET A 44 -19.88 9.39 10.49
CA MET A 44 -19.34 10.54 9.77
C MET A 44 -17.92 10.89 10.21
N MET A 45 -17.65 10.89 11.53
CA MET A 45 -16.30 11.13 12.04
C MET A 45 -15.31 10.07 11.57
N ARG A 46 -15.73 8.80 11.58
CA ARG A 46 -14.93 7.70 11.06
C ARG A 46 -14.60 7.91 9.58
N ASP A 47 -15.59 8.26 8.76
CA ASP A 47 -15.40 8.51 7.33
C ASP A 47 -14.45 9.69 7.09
N THR A 48 -14.56 10.78 7.86
CA THR A 48 -13.63 11.92 7.80
C THR A 48 -12.21 11.52 8.18
N ILE A 49 -12.05 10.70 9.23
CA ILE A 49 -10.75 10.19 9.68
C ILE A 49 -10.15 9.25 8.61
N GLU A 50 -10.94 8.32 8.06
CA GLU A 50 -10.49 7.43 6.98
C GLU A 50 -10.06 8.24 5.75
N GLY A 51 -10.88 9.19 5.31
CA GLY A 51 -10.58 10.07 4.17
C GLY A 51 -9.33 10.93 4.36
N PHE A 52 -9.04 11.36 5.58
CA PHE A 52 -7.77 12.03 5.91
C PHE A 52 -6.57 11.13 5.62
N TYR A 53 -6.56 9.90 6.14
CA TYR A 53 -5.44 8.97 5.93
C TYR A 53 -5.32 8.56 4.46
N GLU A 54 -6.45 8.34 3.78
CA GLU A 54 -6.48 8.04 2.34
C GLU A 54 -5.82 9.15 1.51
N THR A 55 -6.15 10.40 1.81
CA THR A 55 -5.57 11.57 1.14
C THR A 55 -4.06 11.65 1.37
N VAL A 56 -3.60 11.49 2.61
CA VAL A 56 -2.16 11.57 2.93
C VAL A 56 -1.38 10.43 2.24
N VAL A 57 -1.90 9.20 2.29
CA VAL A 57 -1.27 8.04 1.66
C VAL A 57 -1.21 8.21 0.14
N ASP A 58 -2.31 8.65 -0.49
CA ASP A 58 -2.34 8.87 -1.94
C ASP A 58 -1.37 10.00 -2.35
N ASP A 59 -1.44 11.15 -1.69
CA ASP A 59 -0.56 12.30 -1.96
C ASP A 59 0.92 11.89 -1.96
N VAL A 60 1.37 11.21 -0.89
CA VAL A 60 2.77 10.83 -0.71
C VAL A 60 3.17 9.72 -1.69
N LEU A 61 2.43 8.61 -1.70
CA LEU A 61 2.83 7.44 -2.49
C LEU A 61 2.70 7.70 -3.99
N SER A 62 1.66 8.41 -4.43
CA SER A 62 1.49 8.75 -5.84
C SER A 62 2.57 9.72 -6.31
N ALA A 63 2.95 10.73 -5.50
CA ALA A 63 4.05 11.63 -5.83
C ALA A 63 5.39 10.89 -5.98
N HIS A 64 5.77 10.05 -5.01
CA HIS A 64 7.00 9.28 -5.09
C HIS A 64 7.00 8.27 -6.23
N THR A 65 5.87 7.61 -6.48
CA THR A 65 5.74 6.64 -7.58
C THR A 65 5.88 7.35 -8.92
N GLU A 66 5.23 8.49 -9.09
CA GLU A 66 5.35 9.32 -10.29
C GLU A 66 6.80 9.72 -10.52
N ASP A 67 7.47 10.29 -9.53
CA ASP A 67 8.86 10.76 -9.65
C ASP A 67 9.79 9.64 -10.12
N LEU A 68 9.62 8.44 -9.56
CA LEU A 68 10.41 7.27 -9.94
C LEU A 68 10.12 6.83 -11.38
N LEU A 69 8.85 6.76 -11.77
CA LEU A 69 8.46 6.37 -13.13
C LEU A 69 8.88 7.40 -14.18
N VAL A 70 8.77 8.69 -13.87
CA VAL A 70 9.28 9.78 -14.70
C VAL A 70 10.79 9.66 -14.86
N MET A 71 11.53 9.41 -13.76
CA MET A 71 12.97 9.17 -13.80
C MET A 71 13.32 7.97 -14.70
N LEU A 72 12.61 6.85 -14.56
CA LEU A 72 12.84 5.65 -15.39
C LEU A 72 12.45 5.86 -16.86
N THR A 73 11.44 6.68 -17.14
CA THR A 73 10.95 6.91 -18.50
C THR A 73 11.83 7.89 -19.26
N HIS A 74 12.22 9.00 -18.61
CA HIS A 74 12.96 10.09 -19.24
C HIS A 74 14.49 9.98 -19.12
N SER A 75 15.01 9.01 -18.35
CA SER A 75 16.45 8.78 -18.28
C SER A 75 17.02 8.38 -19.65
N PRO A 76 18.19 8.93 -20.04
CA PRO A 76 18.88 8.53 -21.26
C PRO A 76 19.10 7.01 -21.30
N ARG A 77 18.87 6.36 -22.45
CA ARG A 77 18.88 4.89 -22.59
C ARG A 77 20.11 4.23 -21.94
N ASN A 78 21.31 4.76 -22.20
CA ASN A 78 22.55 4.20 -21.64
C ASN A 78 22.63 4.35 -20.10
N LYS A 79 22.18 5.49 -19.56
CA LYS A 79 22.13 5.72 -18.11
C LYS A 79 21.11 4.81 -17.45
N LYS A 80 19.92 4.71 -18.04
CA LYS A 80 18.83 3.84 -17.57
C LYS A 80 19.25 2.38 -17.52
N LEU A 81 19.82 1.86 -18.62
CA LEU A 81 20.26 0.46 -18.65
C LEU A 81 21.34 0.19 -17.61
N LYS A 82 22.32 1.10 -17.43
CA LYS A 82 23.33 0.96 -16.36
C LYS A 82 22.71 0.96 -14.96
N LEU A 83 21.78 1.87 -14.69
CA LEU A 83 21.08 1.98 -13.41
C LEU A 83 20.26 0.71 -13.12
N LEU A 84 19.46 0.26 -14.09
CA LEU A 84 18.66 -0.96 -13.97
C LEU A 84 19.57 -2.19 -13.82
N GLN A 85 20.67 -2.26 -14.57
CA GLN A 85 21.58 -3.41 -14.51
C GLN A 85 22.24 -3.50 -13.15
N SER A 86 22.63 -2.35 -12.60
CA SER A 86 23.21 -2.24 -11.26
C SER A 86 22.23 -2.71 -10.18
N GLN A 87 20.98 -2.24 -10.25
CA GLN A 87 19.91 -2.66 -9.34
C GLN A 87 19.59 -4.15 -9.49
N ALA A 88 19.49 -4.66 -10.72
CA ALA A 88 19.22 -6.06 -11.01
C ALA A 88 20.33 -6.97 -10.46
N THR A 89 21.59 -6.57 -10.66
CA THR A 89 22.76 -7.31 -10.14
C THR A 89 22.73 -7.34 -8.62
N THR A 90 22.33 -6.24 -7.97
CA THR A 90 22.16 -6.18 -6.51
C THR A 90 21.06 -7.12 -6.02
N LEU A 91 19.93 -7.21 -6.74
CA LEU A 91 18.80 -8.08 -6.36
C LEU A 91 19.04 -9.57 -6.61
N ARG A 92 19.68 -9.91 -7.74
CA ARG A 92 19.87 -11.30 -8.20
C ARG A 92 21.22 -11.89 -7.84
N GLY A 93 22.23 -11.05 -7.60
CA GLY A 93 23.63 -11.47 -7.46
C GLY A 93 24.32 -11.78 -8.80
N SER A 94 23.61 -11.68 -9.93
CA SER A 94 24.12 -11.92 -11.27
C SER A 94 23.58 -10.88 -12.26
N PRO A 95 24.33 -10.57 -13.33
CA PRO A 95 23.83 -9.71 -14.39
C PRO A 95 22.61 -10.34 -15.08
N LEU A 96 21.59 -9.54 -15.38
CA LEU A 96 20.44 -9.97 -16.17
C LEU A 96 20.70 -9.84 -17.67
N GLN A 97 19.96 -10.62 -18.44
CA GLN A 97 19.89 -10.49 -19.90
C GLN A 97 19.14 -9.21 -20.30
N ASP A 98 19.57 -8.59 -21.41
CA ASP A 98 19.02 -7.34 -21.92
C ASP A 98 17.50 -7.38 -22.11
N GLY A 99 16.96 -8.54 -22.51
CA GLY A 99 15.51 -8.73 -22.70
C GLY A 99 14.70 -8.52 -21.42
N CYS A 100 15.20 -9.00 -20.27
CA CYS A 100 14.56 -8.77 -18.98
C CYS A 100 14.82 -7.37 -18.45
N LEU A 101 16.00 -6.82 -18.72
CA LEU A 101 16.37 -5.49 -18.29
C LEU A 101 15.44 -4.42 -18.90
N VAL A 102 15.05 -4.58 -20.16
CA VAL A 102 14.09 -3.68 -20.84
C VAL A 102 12.70 -3.76 -20.22
N LYS A 103 12.30 -4.92 -19.67
CA LYS A 103 11.00 -5.12 -19.00
C LYS A 103 10.99 -4.65 -17.55
N MET A 104 12.14 -4.51 -16.91
CA MET A 104 12.28 -4.16 -15.49
C MET A 104 11.48 -2.91 -15.06
N PRO A 105 11.43 -1.79 -15.82
CA PRO A 105 10.59 -0.65 -15.45
C PRO A 105 9.09 -0.99 -15.35
N GLY A 106 8.61 -1.91 -16.20
CA GLY A 106 7.23 -2.39 -16.15
C GLY A 106 6.96 -3.22 -14.89
N TYR A 107 7.90 -4.11 -14.51
CA TYR A 107 7.80 -4.84 -13.25
C TYR A 107 7.82 -3.91 -12.03
N ILE A 108 8.73 -2.92 -12.02
CA ILE A 108 8.78 -1.89 -10.97
C ILE A 108 7.43 -1.17 -10.87
N GLY A 109 6.90 -0.66 -11.99
CA GLY A 109 5.62 0.05 -11.99
C GLY A 109 4.46 -0.81 -11.49
N ASN A 110 4.39 -2.07 -11.88
CA ASN A 110 3.37 -3.01 -11.41
C ASN A 110 3.48 -3.26 -9.89
N GLN A 111 4.68 -3.51 -9.38
CA GLN A 111 4.88 -3.75 -7.95
C GLN A 111 4.61 -2.50 -7.10
N LEU A 112 4.96 -1.31 -7.59
CA LEU A 112 4.62 -0.04 -6.93
C LEU A 112 3.11 0.20 -6.89
N HIS A 113 2.41 -0.08 -7.98
CA HIS A 113 0.96 0.03 -8.01
C HIS A 113 0.30 -0.92 -6.99
N GLN A 114 0.77 -2.16 -6.92
CA GLN A 114 0.29 -3.13 -5.92
C GLN A 114 0.61 -2.72 -4.49
N LEU A 115 1.80 -2.15 -4.24
CA LEU A 115 2.17 -1.58 -2.94
C LEU A 115 1.20 -0.46 -2.55
N ASN A 116 0.97 0.52 -3.44
CA ASN A 116 0.08 1.64 -3.16
C ASN A 116 -1.35 1.16 -2.89
N ALA A 117 -1.88 0.25 -3.73
CA ALA A 117 -3.21 -0.33 -3.53
C ALA A 117 -3.32 -1.09 -2.20
N ARG A 118 -2.26 -1.79 -1.78
CA ARG A 118 -2.24 -2.53 -0.51
C ARG A 118 -2.22 -1.59 0.69
N VAL A 119 -1.39 -0.55 0.67
CA VAL A 119 -1.31 0.42 1.77
C VAL A 119 -2.62 1.19 1.87
N PHE A 120 -3.15 1.67 0.74
CA PHE A 120 -4.44 2.36 0.68
C PHE A 120 -5.58 1.47 1.19
N GLY A 121 -5.68 0.24 0.69
CA GLY A 121 -6.72 -0.71 1.10
C GLY A 121 -6.66 -1.15 2.57
N ALA A 122 -5.52 -0.95 3.25
CA ALA A 122 -5.37 -1.29 4.66
C ALA A 122 -5.92 -0.21 5.61
N ILE A 123 -6.10 1.03 5.13
CA ILE A 123 -6.47 2.19 5.97
C ILE A 123 -7.76 1.92 6.75
N ARG A 124 -8.83 1.54 6.05
CA ARG A 124 -10.13 1.29 6.66
C ARG A 124 -10.10 0.22 7.76
N GLY A 125 -9.35 -0.86 7.54
CA GLY A 125 -9.18 -1.92 8.54
C GLY A 125 -8.39 -1.43 9.75
N ILE A 126 -7.28 -0.73 9.52
CA ILE A 126 -6.42 -0.18 10.58
C ILE A 126 -7.17 0.86 11.42
N VAL A 127 -7.88 1.80 10.79
CA VAL A 127 -8.68 2.82 11.48
C VAL A 127 -9.83 2.16 12.23
N GLY A 128 -10.56 1.24 11.60
CA GLY A 128 -11.65 0.51 12.25
C GLY A 128 -11.23 -0.28 13.49
N GLU A 129 -10.01 -0.81 13.50
CA GLU A 129 -9.45 -1.52 14.67
C GLU A 129 -8.89 -0.55 15.74
N ALA A 130 -8.23 0.53 15.33
CA ALA A 130 -7.54 1.44 16.26
C ALA A 130 -8.45 2.49 16.88
N LEU A 131 -9.44 2.99 16.13
CA LEU A 131 -10.32 4.08 16.55
C LEU A 131 -11.10 3.74 17.83
N PRO A 132 -11.77 2.57 17.97
CA PRO A 132 -12.53 2.27 19.18
C PRO A 132 -11.67 2.18 20.45
N ALA A 133 -10.37 1.89 20.32
CA ALA A 133 -9.46 1.77 21.45
C ALA A 133 -9.01 3.13 22.02
N VAL A 134 -9.07 4.20 21.21
CA VAL A 134 -8.58 5.54 21.58
C VAL A 134 -9.69 6.59 21.60
N TRP A 135 -10.81 6.32 20.93
CA TRP A 135 -11.93 7.24 20.87
C TRP A 135 -12.64 7.28 22.23
N PRO A 136 -12.93 8.48 22.77
CA PRO A 136 -13.73 8.60 23.98
C PRO A 136 -15.10 7.93 23.80
N ASP A 137 -15.62 7.31 24.87
CA ASP A 137 -16.97 6.76 24.89
C ASP A 137 -17.97 7.92 25.08
N TYR A 138 -18.38 8.53 23.96
CA TYR A 138 -19.30 9.66 23.95
C TYR A 138 -20.73 9.24 24.31
N ASP A 139 -21.14 8.01 23.97
CA ASP A 139 -22.47 7.49 24.29
C ASP A 139 -22.64 7.31 25.81
N ALA A 140 -21.57 6.89 26.50
CA ALA A 140 -21.54 6.89 27.96
C ALA A 140 -21.61 8.30 28.56
N LEU A 141 -21.00 9.30 27.91
CA LEU A 141 -21.12 10.71 28.32
C LEU A 141 -22.55 11.23 28.14
N GLU A 142 -23.16 11.00 26.97
CA GLU A 142 -24.51 11.45 26.64
C GLU A 142 -25.57 10.82 27.57
N SER A 143 -25.42 9.54 27.89
CA SER A 143 -26.26 8.81 28.84
C SER A 143 -26.19 9.36 30.26
N THR A 144 -25.04 9.93 30.65
CA THR A 144 -24.84 10.55 31.97
C THR A 144 -25.42 11.98 32.01
N MET A 145 -25.73 12.58 30.86
CA MET A 145 -26.10 13.99 30.69
C MET A 145 -27.59 14.24 30.49
N MET A 146 -28.44 13.20 30.41
CA MET A 146 -29.91 13.31 30.36
C MET A 146 -30.56 14.05 31.56
N THR A 147 -29.79 14.50 32.56
CA THR A 147 -30.27 15.29 33.70
C THR A 147 -29.99 16.80 33.62
N THR A 148 -29.28 17.28 32.60
CA THR A 148 -28.88 18.70 32.48
C THR A 148 -29.13 19.20 31.05
N GLU A 149 -29.81 20.36 30.92
CA GLU A 149 -30.33 20.91 29.65
C GLU A 149 -29.28 21.26 28.57
N SER A 150 -27.99 21.02 28.81
CA SER A 150 -26.93 21.17 27.81
C SER A 150 -25.73 20.30 28.20
N PRO A 151 -25.28 19.36 27.36
CA PRO A 151 -24.08 18.57 27.65
C PRO A 151 -22.85 19.48 27.68
N PRO A 152 -21.96 19.38 28.69
CA PRO A 152 -20.72 20.15 28.68
C PRO A 152 -19.85 19.74 27.48
N PRO A 153 -19.24 20.73 26.78
CA PRO A 153 -18.42 20.47 25.62
C PRO A 153 -17.24 19.57 25.99
N VAL A 154 -17.02 18.50 25.21
CA VAL A 154 -15.81 17.69 25.32
C VAL A 154 -14.58 18.57 25.09
N PRO A 155 -13.66 18.64 26.07
CA PRO A 155 -12.53 19.52 25.94
C PRO A 155 -11.70 19.19 24.70
N GLN A 156 -11.34 20.21 23.91
CA GLN A 156 -10.53 20.06 22.70
C GLN A 156 -9.26 19.23 22.91
N HIS A 157 -8.64 19.33 24.09
CA HIS A 157 -7.43 18.58 24.42
C HIS A 157 -7.65 17.05 24.46
N GLN A 158 -8.85 16.57 24.80
CA GLN A 158 -9.17 15.14 24.81
C GLN A 158 -9.29 14.61 23.38
N VAL A 159 -10.01 15.32 22.52
CA VAL A 159 -10.11 15.02 21.07
C VAL A 159 -8.73 15.01 20.43
N ALA A 160 -7.92 16.05 20.70
CA ALA A 160 -6.55 16.14 20.20
C ALA A 160 -5.71 14.94 20.66
N SER A 161 -5.72 14.61 21.95
CA SER A 161 -4.96 13.48 22.50
C SER A 161 -5.35 12.14 21.89
N ALA A 162 -6.66 11.91 21.68
CA ALA A 162 -7.17 10.71 21.04
C ALA A 162 -6.69 10.61 19.58
N LEU A 163 -6.80 11.70 18.81
CA LEU A 163 -6.38 11.75 17.40
C LEU A 163 -4.86 11.64 17.22
N TYR A 164 -4.05 12.22 18.12
CA TYR A 164 -2.60 11.98 18.12
C TYR A 164 -2.27 10.50 18.39
N SER A 165 -2.95 9.88 19.35
CA SER A 165 -2.75 8.46 19.66
C SER A 165 -3.18 7.57 18.49
N LEU A 166 -4.29 7.92 17.84
CA LEU A 166 -4.76 7.27 16.62
C LEU A 166 -3.72 7.40 15.49
N ASN A 167 -3.20 8.60 15.24
CA ASN A 167 -2.23 8.86 14.19
C ASN A 167 -0.95 8.05 14.38
N LEU A 168 -0.48 7.90 15.61
CA LEU A 168 0.66 7.03 15.93
C LEU A 168 0.34 5.55 15.65
N ALA A 169 -0.83 5.06 16.06
CA ALA A 169 -1.23 3.67 15.85
C ALA A 169 -1.41 3.36 14.35
N VAL A 170 -2.14 4.22 13.63
CA VAL A 170 -2.38 4.10 12.19
C VAL A 170 -1.07 4.21 11.41
N GLY A 171 -0.26 5.23 11.69
CA GLY A 171 1.03 5.43 11.03
C GLY A 171 2.00 4.26 11.23
N HIS A 172 2.04 3.68 12.43
CA HIS A 172 2.84 2.47 12.69
C HIS A 172 2.37 1.29 11.84
N ARG A 173 1.06 1.02 11.79
CA ARG A 173 0.53 -0.12 11.03
C ARG A 173 0.62 0.07 9.52
N LEU A 174 0.42 1.28 9.00
CA LEU A 174 0.63 1.57 7.58
C LEU A 174 2.10 1.37 7.19
N THR A 175 3.03 1.80 8.05
CA THR A 175 4.47 1.55 7.84
C THR A 175 4.77 0.05 7.82
N GLN A 176 4.16 -0.72 8.72
CA GLN A 176 4.31 -2.18 8.73
C GLN A 176 3.75 -2.81 7.45
N VAL A 177 2.56 -2.41 6.99
CA VAL A 177 1.99 -2.90 5.72
C VAL A 177 2.89 -2.59 4.52
N PHE A 178 3.52 -1.41 4.52
CA PHE A 178 4.47 -1.00 3.51
C PHE A 178 5.73 -1.88 3.51
N GLU A 179 6.27 -2.21 4.69
CA GLU A 179 7.44 -3.07 4.84
C GLU A 179 7.14 -4.54 4.51
N ASP A 180 6.02 -5.08 5.00
CA ASP A 180 5.57 -6.46 4.79
C ASP A 180 5.26 -6.78 3.33
N PHE A 181 5.07 -5.77 2.48
CA PHE A 181 4.90 -5.99 1.04
C PHE A 181 6.19 -6.54 0.40
N ASP A 182 7.37 -6.17 0.91
CA ASP A 182 8.69 -6.56 0.41
C ASP A 182 8.84 -6.42 -1.12
N LEU A 183 8.80 -5.17 -1.59
CA LEU A 183 8.87 -4.84 -3.02
C LEU A 183 10.13 -5.41 -3.69
N LEU A 184 11.26 -5.43 -2.99
CA LEU A 184 12.54 -5.86 -3.56
C LEU A 184 12.55 -7.37 -3.80
N ASP A 185 12.04 -8.16 -2.85
CA ASP A 185 11.94 -9.60 -3.01
C ASP A 185 10.93 -9.98 -4.10
N ARG A 186 9.78 -9.30 -4.19
CA ARG A 186 8.82 -9.51 -5.30
C ARG A 186 9.43 -9.19 -6.65
N LEU A 187 10.15 -8.08 -6.76
CA LEU A 187 10.84 -7.72 -8.00
C LEU A 187 11.93 -8.74 -8.35
N ARG A 188 12.66 -9.26 -7.35
CA ARG A 188 13.63 -10.34 -7.55
C ARG A 188 12.96 -11.59 -8.14
N HIS A 189 11.76 -11.96 -7.67
CA HIS A 189 10.99 -13.07 -8.21
C HIS A 189 10.53 -12.82 -9.66
N ASP A 190 10.02 -11.62 -9.97
CA ASP A 190 9.63 -11.25 -11.34
C ASP A 190 10.82 -11.34 -12.32
N LEU A 191 11.98 -10.85 -11.90
CA LEU A 191 13.21 -10.90 -12.70
C LEU A 191 13.73 -12.32 -12.87
N ALA A 192 13.58 -13.17 -11.84
CA ALA A 192 13.91 -14.60 -11.92
C ALA A 192 13.04 -15.33 -12.95
N ALA A 193 11.73 -15.10 -12.91
CA ALA A 193 10.78 -15.70 -13.82
C ALA A 193 11.04 -15.24 -15.27
N CYS A 194 11.38 -13.96 -15.46
CA CYS A 194 11.73 -13.45 -16.77
C CYS A 194 12.99 -14.14 -17.34
N ASP A 195 14.05 -14.25 -16.55
CA ASP A 195 15.32 -14.82 -17.00
C ASP A 195 15.18 -16.30 -17.37
N GLN A 196 14.41 -17.05 -16.58
CA GLN A 196 14.04 -18.44 -16.88
C GLN A 196 13.25 -18.55 -18.18
N ALA A 197 12.24 -17.70 -18.37
CA ALA A 197 11.43 -17.71 -19.59
C ALA A 197 12.26 -17.43 -20.85
N ILE A 198 13.27 -16.55 -20.77
CA ILE A 198 14.19 -16.31 -21.88
C ILE A 198 15.07 -17.55 -22.12
N ALA A 199 15.62 -18.16 -21.07
CA ALA A 199 16.43 -19.38 -21.20
C ALA A 199 15.66 -20.52 -21.89
N ASP A 200 14.40 -20.72 -21.51
CA ASP A 200 13.52 -21.75 -22.09
C ASP A 200 13.27 -21.49 -23.58
N THR A 201 13.02 -20.23 -23.98
CA THR A 201 12.82 -19.88 -25.41
C THR A 201 14.07 -20.08 -26.27
N VAL A 202 15.26 -19.83 -25.73
CA VAL A 202 16.53 -20.04 -26.47
C VAL A 202 16.80 -21.54 -26.69
N GLN A 203 16.35 -22.39 -25.77
CA GLN A 203 16.50 -23.84 -25.86
C GLN A 203 15.52 -24.47 -26.87
N GLU A 204 14.28 -23.94 -26.98
CA GLU A 204 13.31 -24.38 -28.00
C GLU A 204 13.71 -23.93 -29.43
N ASP A 205 14.18 -22.69 -29.60
CA ASP A 205 14.61 -22.17 -30.92
C ASP A 205 15.82 -22.91 -31.51
N SER A 206 16.61 -23.59 -30.68
CA SER A 206 17.70 -24.48 -31.12
C SER A 206 17.20 -25.79 -31.75
N THR A 207 15.90 -26.11 -31.61
CA THR A 207 15.28 -27.32 -32.20
C THR A 207 14.29 -27.04 -33.33
N LEU A 208 13.84 -25.79 -33.52
CA LEU A 208 12.90 -25.42 -34.57
C LEU A 208 13.27 -24.08 -35.19
N THR A 209 14.08 -24.12 -36.24
CA THR A 209 14.19 -22.99 -37.17
C THR A 209 12.82 -22.59 -37.71
N MET A 210 12.59 -21.27 -37.78
CA MET A 210 11.54 -20.54 -38.53
C MET A 210 10.18 -20.30 -37.83
N LYS A 211 9.94 -19.10 -37.27
CA LYS A 211 9.28 -17.96 -37.96
C LYS A 211 8.85 -16.80 -37.04
N SER A 212 9.08 -15.59 -37.58
CA SER A 212 8.21 -14.41 -37.57
C SER A 212 8.20 -13.47 -36.35
N THR A 213 8.99 -12.41 -36.53
CA THR A 213 8.77 -11.01 -36.16
C THR A 213 7.32 -10.62 -35.85
N THR A 214 7.08 -10.09 -34.63
CA THR A 214 5.87 -9.31 -34.33
C THR A 214 6.28 -7.95 -33.76
N LYS A 215 5.95 -6.88 -34.49
CA LYS A 215 6.16 -5.49 -34.09
C LYS A 215 5.06 -5.11 -33.09
N MET A 216 5.42 -4.67 -31.89
CA MET A 216 4.51 -3.96 -30.99
C MET A 216 4.45 -2.48 -31.39
N THR A 217 3.25 -2.00 -31.69
CA THR A 217 2.94 -0.60 -32.01
C THR A 217 2.80 0.24 -30.75
N MET A 218 3.35 1.46 -30.82
CA MET A 218 3.69 2.35 -29.72
C MET A 218 2.69 3.52 -29.58
N THR A 219 1.40 3.24 -29.36
CA THR A 219 0.39 4.31 -29.40
C THR A 219 -0.80 4.07 -28.47
N ASP A 220 -0.60 4.09 -27.14
CA ASP A 220 -1.74 4.18 -26.19
C ASP A 220 -1.41 4.80 -24.81
N TYR A 221 -0.38 5.65 -24.69
CA TYR A 221 -0.06 6.27 -23.39
C TYR A 221 0.19 7.77 -23.46
N ILE A 222 -0.70 8.49 -24.14
CA ILE A 222 -0.73 9.96 -24.09
C ILE A 222 -2.20 10.38 -24.02
N ILE A 223 -2.70 10.62 -22.81
CA ILE A 223 -3.69 11.64 -22.41
C ILE A 223 -3.85 11.44 -20.89
N ASN A 224 -3.12 12.21 -20.08
CA ASN A 224 -3.65 12.99 -18.94
C ASN A 224 -2.47 13.63 -18.18
N THR A 225 -2.00 14.80 -18.62
CA THR A 225 -0.92 15.54 -17.92
C THR A 225 -1.20 17.03 -18.03
N GLY A 226 -2.32 17.45 -17.44
CA GLY A 226 -2.82 18.83 -17.50
C GLY A 226 -2.72 19.62 -16.19
N HIS A 227 -2.34 19.02 -15.05
CA HIS A 227 -2.42 19.70 -13.74
C HIS A 227 -1.14 19.68 -12.89
N ARG A 228 -0.02 19.15 -13.40
CA ARG A 228 1.22 18.89 -12.62
C ARG A 228 2.31 19.96 -12.76
N PHE A 229 1.96 21.23 -12.96
CA PHE A 229 2.97 22.28 -13.14
C PHE A 229 3.29 23.08 -11.86
N ILE A 230 2.43 23.02 -10.82
CA ILE A 230 2.63 23.85 -9.61
C ILE A 230 3.46 23.14 -8.54
N HIS A 231 3.50 21.80 -8.48
CA HIS A 231 4.36 21.07 -7.53
C HIS A 231 5.85 21.02 -7.91
N ARG A 232 6.21 21.40 -9.15
CA ARG A 232 7.59 21.29 -9.66
C ARG A 232 8.57 22.33 -9.11
N LEU A 233 8.08 23.37 -8.42
CA LEU A 233 8.91 24.46 -7.91
C LEU A 233 9.35 24.30 -6.45
N PHE A 234 8.72 23.42 -5.66
CA PHE A 234 9.10 23.18 -4.25
C PHE A 234 9.93 21.90 -4.02
N TRP A 235 10.06 21.02 -5.02
CA TRP A 235 10.62 19.65 -4.86
C TRP A 235 12.06 19.44 -5.37
N THR A 236 12.87 20.49 -5.46
CA THR A 236 14.30 20.37 -5.81
C THR A 236 15.20 19.90 -4.64
N ARG A 237 14.63 19.55 -3.48
CA ARG A 237 15.41 19.18 -2.28
C ARG A 237 15.49 17.69 -1.95
N GLY A 238 14.64 16.81 -2.50
CA GLY A 238 14.57 15.40 -2.10
C GLY A 238 15.14 14.37 -3.08
N CYS A 239 14.91 14.54 -4.39
CA CYS A 239 15.44 13.63 -5.42
C CYS A 239 16.87 14.02 -5.81
N GLY A 240 17.78 14.00 -4.83
CA GLY A 240 19.20 14.14 -5.03
C GLY A 240 19.70 13.07 -6.01
N LYS A 241 20.24 13.50 -7.15
CA LYS A 241 21.08 12.76 -8.09
C LYS A 241 21.23 11.26 -7.78
N PHE A 242 20.39 10.41 -8.38
CA PHE A 242 20.66 8.98 -8.54
C PHE A 242 21.82 8.75 -9.55
N ASP A 243 22.92 9.48 -9.41
CA ASP A 243 24.10 9.36 -10.24
C ASP A 243 24.89 8.15 -9.74
N ASN A 244 24.52 6.96 -10.26
CA ASN A 244 25.11 5.63 -10.02
C ASN A 244 24.71 4.88 -8.75
N ASP A 245 23.65 5.26 -8.05
CA ASP A 245 23.28 4.53 -6.85
C ASP A 245 22.72 3.13 -7.21
N THR A 246 23.47 2.09 -6.83
CA THR A 246 23.16 0.67 -7.10
C THR A 246 21.87 0.19 -6.43
N ARG A 247 21.33 1.01 -5.53
CA ARG A 247 20.23 0.71 -4.61
C ARG A 247 19.14 1.78 -4.66
N PHE A 248 18.88 2.35 -5.84
CA PHE A 248 17.92 3.43 -6.00
C PHE A 248 16.51 3.05 -5.48
N LEU A 249 16.09 1.78 -5.61
CA LEU A 249 14.79 1.32 -5.08
C LEU A 249 14.79 1.26 -3.54
N GLU A 250 15.88 0.82 -2.91
CA GLU A 250 15.99 0.84 -1.44
C GLU A 250 15.93 2.29 -0.93
N THR A 251 16.62 3.20 -1.61
CA THR A 251 16.58 4.64 -1.28
C THR A 251 15.18 5.19 -1.47
N TRP A 252 14.50 4.87 -2.57
CA TRP A 252 13.10 5.26 -2.81
C TRP A 252 12.17 4.76 -1.70
N LEU A 253 12.22 3.46 -1.36
CA LEU A 253 11.39 2.86 -0.31
C LEU A 253 11.61 3.56 1.04
N ARG A 254 12.88 3.82 1.39
CA ARG A 254 13.24 4.48 2.64
C ARG A 254 12.69 5.90 2.70
N THR A 255 12.83 6.66 1.61
CA THR A 255 12.36 8.05 1.51
C THR A 255 10.85 8.11 1.55
N ALA A 256 10.15 7.34 0.72
CA ALA A 256 8.68 7.33 0.68
C ALA A 256 8.07 6.98 2.05
N ARG A 257 8.67 6.03 2.77
CA ARG A 257 8.26 5.68 4.14
C ARG A 257 8.51 6.82 5.13
N ALA A 258 9.66 7.48 5.07
CA ALA A 258 9.99 8.59 5.95
C ALA A 258 9.07 9.78 5.73
N ASP A 259 8.79 10.10 4.46
CA ASP A 259 7.93 11.20 4.06
C ASP A 259 6.47 10.89 4.42
N LEU A 260 6.00 9.65 4.24
CA LEU A 260 4.67 9.24 4.70
C LEU A 260 4.49 9.45 6.20
N ARG A 261 5.48 9.02 7.00
CA ARG A 261 5.46 9.24 8.44
C ARG A 261 5.45 10.73 8.79
N SER A 262 6.29 11.51 8.13
CA SER A 262 6.38 12.96 8.36
C SER A 262 5.08 13.68 8.02
N GLU A 263 4.42 13.32 6.91
CA GLU A 263 3.15 13.94 6.48
C GLU A 263 1.98 13.55 7.39
N LEU A 264 1.96 12.31 7.89
CA LEU A 264 0.99 11.90 8.91
C LEU A 264 1.18 12.70 10.21
N GLU A 265 2.43 12.90 10.64
CA GLU A 265 2.74 13.67 11.86
C GLU A 265 2.45 15.18 11.68
N SER A 266 2.69 15.75 10.49
CA SER A 266 2.53 17.19 10.24
C SER A 266 1.06 17.61 10.06
N ARG A 267 0.24 16.77 9.42
CA ARG A 267 -1.16 17.11 9.05
C ARG A 267 -2.20 16.71 10.08
N VAL A 268 -1.82 16.03 11.16
CA VAL A 268 -2.76 15.63 12.24
C VAL A 268 -3.43 16.83 12.90
N GLY A 269 -2.77 18.00 12.95
CA GLY A 269 -3.37 19.24 13.44
C GLY A 269 -4.60 19.67 12.62
N ASP A 270 -4.56 19.47 11.31
CA ASP A 270 -5.69 19.79 10.41
C ASP A 270 -6.85 18.84 10.68
N LEU A 271 -6.58 17.53 10.84
CA LEU A 271 -7.59 16.55 11.22
C LEU A 271 -8.27 16.91 12.54
N ILE A 272 -7.49 17.30 13.56
CA ILE A 272 -8.02 17.72 14.86
C ILE A 272 -8.98 18.89 14.71
N MET A 273 -8.60 19.90 13.92
CA MET A 273 -9.45 21.07 13.70
C MET A 273 -10.72 20.72 12.92
N THR A 274 -10.63 19.87 11.90
CA THR A 274 -11.79 19.40 11.14
C THR A 274 -12.78 18.65 12.04
N ILE A 275 -12.32 17.64 12.77
CA ILE A 275 -13.19 16.85 13.65
C ILE A 275 -13.78 17.69 14.78
N TYR A 276 -13.00 18.59 15.36
CA TYR A 276 -13.51 19.51 16.37
C TYR A 276 -14.61 20.42 15.79
N ASN A 277 -14.40 20.98 14.59
CA ASN A 277 -15.41 21.80 13.94
C ASN A 277 -16.68 21.01 13.62
N ASP A 278 -16.55 19.77 13.13
CA ASP A 278 -17.70 18.92 12.81
C ASP A 278 -18.52 18.59 14.07
N LEU A 279 -17.87 18.36 15.21
CA LEU A 279 -18.53 18.10 16.49
C LEU A 279 -19.32 19.30 17.05
N TYR A 280 -18.91 20.54 16.77
CA TYR A 280 -19.47 21.74 17.40
C TYR A 280 -20.24 22.68 16.46
N ASN A 281 -20.08 22.56 15.15
CA ASN A 281 -20.81 23.41 14.20
C ASN A 281 -22.24 22.94 13.94
N GLU A 282 -22.61 21.70 14.32
CA GLU A 282 -23.99 21.20 14.20
C GLU A 282 -24.97 21.85 15.18
N GLU A 283 -24.50 22.40 16.32
CA GLU A 283 -25.37 22.98 17.35
C GLU A 283 -25.97 24.35 16.97
N PHE A 284 -25.46 25.03 15.94
CA PHE A 284 -25.91 26.39 15.57
C PHE A 284 -26.96 26.43 14.44
N SER A 285 -27.37 25.29 13.86
CA SER A 285 -28.32 25.29 12.74
C SER A 285 -29.79 25.07 13.13
N ASN A 286 -30.12 24.82 14.39
CA ASN A 286 -31.48 24.48 14.82
C ASN A 286 -32.33 25.66 15.36
N ASP A 287 -31.84 26.91 15.27
CA ASP A 287 -32.50 28.10 15.81
C ASP A 287 -33.08 29.08 14.74
N PHE A 288 -33.44 28.59 13.55
CA PHE A 288 -34.13 29.40 12.52
C PHE A 288 -35.42 28.78 12.00
#